data_AF-A0A2H1IL09-F1
#
_entry.id   AF-A0A2H1IL09-F1
#
_cell.length_a   1.000
_cell.length_b   1.000
_cell.length_c   1.000
_cell.angle_alpha   90.00
_cell.angle_beta   90.00
_cell.angle_gamma   90.00
#
_symmetry.space_group_name_H-M   'P 1'
#
loop_
_entity.id
_entity.type
_entity.pdbx_description
1 polymer ?
#
loop_
_entity_poly.entity_id
_entity_poly.type
_entity_poly.pdbx_seq_one_letter_code
_entity_poly.pdbx_strand_id
1 'polypeptide(L)' 'MNPIEQTQAEGSIQLYSRAQLAELLSVSESTIRREERAGLLRTVRVRGKVRYRESDVREYLKAA' A
#
# COMPACT_ATOMS: atom_id res chain seq x y z
N MET A 1 -3.84 35.10 1.94
CA MET A 1 -4.78 34.43 1.01
C MET A 1 -4.10 33.15 0.58
N ASN A 2 -4.42 32.01 1.19
CA ASN A 2 -3.80 30.72 0.87
C ASN A 2 -4.71 29.99 -0.12
N PRO A 3 -4.26 29.70 -1.36
CA PRO A 3 -5.02 28.85 -2.26
C PRO A 3 -4.88 27.41 -1.77
N ILE A 4 -6.02 26.84 -1.37
CA ILE A 4 -6.19 25.45 -0.98
C ILE A 4 -6.31 24.64 -2.28
N GLU A 5 -5.21 24.43 -3.00
CA GLU A 5 -5.21 23.53 -4.16
C GLU A 5 -4.84 22.11 -3.70
N GLN A 6 -5.77 21.48 -2.98
CA GLN A 6 -5.80 20.02 -2.85
C GLN A 6 -6.83 19.47 -3.83
N THR A 7 -6.54 19.62 -5.12
CA THR A 7 -7.25 18.89 -6.18
C THR A 7 -6.22 18.08 -6.92
N GLN A 8 -6.17 16.77 -6.66
CA GLN A 8 -5.85 15.67 -7.59
C GLN A 8 -5.39 14.43 -6.82
N ALA A 9 -6.27 13.46 -6.63
CA ALA A 9 -5.90 12.05 -6.43
C ALA A 9 -7.08 11.12 -6.76
N GLU A 10 -7.72 11.31 -7.90
CA GLU A 10 -8.70 10.36 -8.42
C GLU A 10 -8.17 9.80 -9.74
N GLY A 11 -7.66 8.57 -9.72
CA GLY A 11 -7.51 7.76 -10.94
C GLY A 11 -6.23 6.96 -11.12
N SER A 12 -5.20 7.13 -10.29
CA SER A 12 -3.99 6.29 -10.37
C SER A 12 -4.11 5.08 -9.44
N ILE A 13 -4.17 3.88 -10.01
CA ILE A 13 -3.99 2.63 -9.25
C ILE A 13 -2.53 2.58 -8.79
N GLN A 14 -2.25 3.15 -7.63
CA GLN A 14 -0.90 3.16 -7.06
C GLN A 14 -0.55 1.76 -6.56
N LEU A 15 0.53 1.22 -7.11
CA LEU A 15 1.03 -0.12 -6.84
C LEU A 15 2.40 -0.06 -6.18
N TYR A 16 2.43 -0.32 -4.88
CA TYR A 16 3.65 -0.35 -4.10
C TYR A 16 4.37 -1.69 -4.25
N SER A 17 5.70 -1.65 -4.31
CA SER A 17 6.53 -2.82 -4.05
C SER A 17 6.57 -3.10 -2.54
N ARG A 18 7.13 -4.25 -2.15
CA ARG A 18 7.31 -4.59 -0.74
C ARG A 18 8.18 -3.59 0.01
N ALA A 19 9.29 -3.16 -0.61
CA ALA A 19 10.20 -2.17 -0.03
C ALA A 19 9.50 -0.81 0.14
N GLN A 20 8.77 -0.35 -0.88
CA GLN A 20 8.02 0.90 -0.79
C GLN A 20 6.93 0.86 0.28
N LEU A 21 6.26 -0.29 0.42
CA LEU A 21 5.23 -0.45 1.44
C LEU A 21 5.83 -0.48 2.86
N ALA A 22 6.99 -1.12 3.02
CA ALA A 22 7.74 -1.13 4.27
C ALA A 22 8.14 0.29 4.72
N GLU A 23 8.65 1.10 3.78
CA GLU A 23 8.96 2.52 4.02
C GLU A 23 7.70 3.32 4.37
N LEU A 24 6.63 3.16 3.59
CA LEU A 24 5.37 3.89 3.78
C LEU A 24 4.74 3.63 5.15
N LEU A 25 4.75 2.36 5.59
CA LEU A 25 4.21 1.95 6.88
C LEU A 25 5.22 2.08 8.02
N SER A 26 6.47 2.47 7.74
CA SER A 26 7.59 2.48 8.69
C SER A 26 7.75 1.16 9.44
N VAL A 27 7.59 0.04 8.73
CA VAL A 27 7.75 -1.32 9.26
C VAL A 27 8.81 -2.09 8.48
N SER A 28 9.30 -3.18 9.05
CA SER A 28 10.24 -4.06 8.34
C SER A 28 9.57 -4.81 7.18
N GLU A 29 10.32 -5.15 6.13
CA GLU A 29 9.84 -6.04 5.06
C GLU A 29 9.39 -7.40 5.60
N SER A 30 10.01 -7.87 6.69
CA SER A 30 9.62 -9.09 7.39
C SER A 30 8.21 -8.99 7.97
N THR A 31 7.83 -7.81 8.49
CA THR A 31 6.46 -7.54 8.93
C THR A 31 5.50 -7.64 7.75
N ILE A 32 5.79 -6.98 6.63
CA ILE A 32 4.95 -7.06 5.42
C ILE A 32 4.79 -8.52 4.95
N ARG A 33 5.87 -9.31 4.94
CA ARG A 33 5.81 -10.74 4.60
C ARG A 33 4.97 -11.55 5.58
N ARG A 34 5.00 -11.21 6.87
CA ARG A 34 4.19 -11.86 7.90
C ARG A 34 2.71 -11.58 7.65
N GLU A 35 2.34 -10.32 7.41
CA GLU A 35 0.96 -9.90 7.13
C GLU A 35 0.43 -10.53 5.82
N GLU A 36 1.28 -10.61 4.79
CA GLU A 36 0.99 -11.33 3.54
C GLU A 36 0.70 -12.82 3.81
N ARG A 37 1.53 -13.49 4.60
CA ARG A 37 1.33 -14.90 4.98
C ARG A 37 0.11 -15.12 5.87
N ALA A 38 -0.22 -14.15 6.70
CA ALA A 38 -1.42 -14.15 7.53
C ALA A 38 -2.70 -13.88 6.72
N GLY A 39 -2.58 -13.45 5.47
CA GLY A 39 -3.72 -13.10 4.61
C GLY A 39 -4.38 -11.77 4.98
N LEU A 40 -3.77 -10.99 5.88
CA LEU A 40 -4.28 -9.70 6.33
C LEU A 40 -4.04 -8.60 5.29
N LEU A 41 -2.98 -8.74 4.48
CA LEU A 41 -2.62 -7.79 3.45
C LEU A 41 -2.82 -8.41 2.06
N ARG A 42 -3.76 -7.86 1.28
CA ARG A 42 -4.01 -8.32 -0.09
C ARG A 42 -2.86 -7.94 -1.01
N THR A 43 -2.51 -8.87 -1.89
CA THR A 43 -1.44 -8.68 -2.86
C THR A 43 -1.91 -9.00 -4.26
N VAL A 44 -1.37 -8.29 -5.24
CA VAL A 44 -1.61 -8.55 -6.66
C VAL A 44 -0.31 -8.85 -7.37
N ARG A 45 -0.33 -9.81 -8.28
CA ARG A 45 0.82 -10.11 -9.13
C ARG A 45 0.70 -9.34 -10.43
N VAL A 46 1.63 -8.42 -10.66
CA VAL A 46 1.70 -7.63 -11.89
C VAL A 46 3.04 -7.92 -12.57
N ARG A 47 2.98 -8.49 -13.79
CA ARG A 47 4.17 -8.90 -14.56
C ARG A 47 5.14 -9.79 -13.75
N GLY A 48 4.59 -10.77 -13.00
CA GLY A 48 5.37 -11.70 -12.18
C GLY A 48 5.92 -11.12 -10.87
N LYS A 49 5.70 -9.83 -10.58
CA LYS A 49 6.13 -9.19 -9.33
C LYS A 49 4.94 -8.97 -8.40
N VAL A 50 5.15 -9.22 -7.11
CA VAL A 50 4.18 -8.92 -6.05
C VAL A 50 4.09 -7.41 -5.87
N ARG A 51 2.86 -6.90 -5.88
CA ARG A 51 2.52 -5.48 -5.68
C ARG A 51 1.37 -5.37 -4.69
N TYR A 52 1.31 -4.24 -4.01
CA TYR A 52 0.28 -3.90 -3.03
C TYR A 52 -0.49 -2.70 -3.55
N ARG A 53 -1.82 -2.80 -3.62
CA ARG A 53 -2.66 -1.67 -4.00
C ARG A 53 -2.82 -0.75 -2.81
N GLU A 54 -2.77 0.54 -3.05
CA GLU A 54 -3.00 1.54 -2.00
C GLU A 54 -4.35 1.34 -1.28
N SER A 55 -5.41 1.01 -2.02
CA SER A 55 -6.74 0.78 -1.46
C SER A 55 -6.75 -0.37 -0.44
N ASP A 56 -6.09 -1.48 -0.76
CA ASP A 56 -5.99 -2.65 0.13
C ASP A 56 -5.16 -2.32 1.38
N VAL A 57 -4.07 -1.56 1.22
CA VAL A 57 -3.22 -1.11 2.33
C VAL A 57 -4.00 -0.17 3.27
N ARG A 58 -4.79 0.75 2.70
CA ARG A 58 -5.64 1.66 3.46
C ARG A 58 -6.76 0.92 4.18
N GLU A 59 -7.32 -0.13 3.58
CA GLU A 59 -8.30 -1.01 4.22
C GLU A 59 -7.66 -1.76 5.41
N TYR A 60 -6.47 -2.31 5.23
CA TYR A 60 -5.69 -2.94 6.29
C TYR A 60 -5.44 -1.98 7.47
N LEU A 61 -5.03 -0.74 7.19
CA LEU A 61 -4.81 0.28 8.23
C LEU A 61 -6.08 0.70 8.98
N LYS A 62 -7.27 0.53 8.39
CA LYS A 62 -8.54 0.79 9.08
C LYS A 62 -8.98 -0.40 9.95
N ALA A 63 -8.52 -1.61 9.61
CA ALA A 63 -8.88 -2.84 10.30
C ALA A 63 -7.90 -3.21 11.43
N ALA A 64 -6.69 -2.62 11.44
CA ALA A 64 -5.65 -2.77 12.45
C ALA A 64 -5.82 -1.74 13.60
#